data_AF-A0AA88LB82-F1
#
_entry.id   AF-A0AA88LB82-F1
#
_cell.length_a   1.000
_cell.length_b   1.000
_cell.length_c   1.000
_cell.angle_alpha   90.00
_cell.angle_beta   90.00
_cell.angle_gamma   90.00
#
_symmetry.space_group_name_H-M   'P 1'
#
loop_
_entity.id
_entity.type
_entity.pdbx_description
1 polymer ?
#
loop_
_entity_poly.entity_id
_entity_poly.type
_entity_poly.pdbx_seq_one_letter_code
_entity_poly.pdbx_strand_id
1 'polypeptide(L)'
;MNRLALFGSNSIVKLKRFWTDVINDYKEVAVDTVNNIRTKPAKASKYFTGIGLAVAAIWLNPKEVDFQERHLEANNIMVLVSKPIKNPVSEKHVDHINSLYSDDRIRYTSCLFLSFMWKDNFCREVGLYESQCSYLKPSLRKFYDRIEDIGFWGKWWIYEEKMKDFDVSPAEWSDTSVLNLGVVNPRGFTIS
;
A
#
# COMPACT_ATOMS: atom_id res chain seq x y z
N MET A 1 -20.31 62.45 17.26
CA MET A 1 -19.26 61.43 17.53
C MET A 1 -19.81 60.51 18.61
N ASN A 2 -19.86 59.17 18.42
CA ASN A 2 -20.10 58.11 19.45
C ASN A 2 -20.99 56.91 19.03
N ARG A 3 -21.36 56.71 17.76
CA ARG A 3 -21.99 55.43 17.35
C ARG A 3 -20.99 54.31 17.03
N LEU A 4 -19.76 54.65 16.60
CA LEU A 4 -18.72 53.68 16.26
C LEU A 4 -18.05 53.03 17.50
N ALA A 5 -17.86 53.78 18.59
CA ALA A 5 -17.25 53.26 19.82
C ALA A 5 -18.15 52.24 20.56
N LEU A 6 -19.47 52.46 20.56
CA LEU A 6 -20.46 51.51 21.11
C LEU A 6 -20.55 50.21 20.29
N PHE A 7 -20.32 50.28 18.97
CA PHE A 7 -20.32 49.10 18.10
C PHE A 7 -19.07 48.23 18.31
N GLY A 8 -17.91 48.86 18.52
CA GLY A 8 -16.65 48.17 18.85
C GLY A 8 -16.69 47.46 20.22
N SER A 9 -17.20 48.13 21.24
CA SER A 9 -17.34 47.55 22.60
C SER A 9 -18.24 46.31 22.63
N ASN A 10 -19.41 46.36 21.96
CA ASN A 10 -20.32 45.21 21.88
C ASN A 10 -19.73 44.01 21.13
N SER A 11 -18.87 44.25 20.13
CA SER A 11 -18.23 43.19 19.36
C SER A 11 -17.14 42.47 20.17
N ILE A 12 -16.36 43.20 20.97
CA ILE A 12 -15.35 42.64 21.88
C ILE A 12 -16.01 41.78 22.97
N VAL A 13 -17.12 42.24 23.54
CA VAL A 13 -17.88 41.49 24.55
C VAL A 13 -18.44 40.19 23.96
N LYS A 14 -18.99 40.24 22.74
CA LYS A 14 -19.48 39.05 22.03
C LYS A 14 -18.37 38.06 21.74
N LEU A 15 -17.20 38.52 21.28
CA LEU A 15 -16.05 37.67 21.01
C LEU A 15 -15.53 37.00 22.30
N LYS A 16 -15.42 37.77 23.40
CA LYS A 16 -15.03 37.22 24.70
C LYS A 16 -16.01 36.15 25.16
N ARG A 17 -17.31 36.40 25.04
CA ARG A 17 -18.36 35.43 25.40
C ARG A 17 -18.26 34.18 24.53
N PHE A 18 -18.13 34.33 23.22
CA PHE A 18 -17.93 33.23 22.29
C PHE A 18 -16.73 32.34 22.69
N TRP A 19 -15.56 32.92 22.93
CA TRP A 19 -14.40 32.15 23.38
C TRP A 19 -14.59 31.51 24.75
N THR A 20 -15.30 32.18 25.66
CA THR A 20 -15.62 31.61 26.99
C THR A 20 -16.54 30.40 26.85
N ASP A 21 -17.56 30.50 26.01
CA ASP A 21 -18.51 29.42 25.74
C ASP A 21 -17.78 28.24 25.05
N VAL A 22 -16.96 28.51 24.03
CA VAL A 22 -16.13 27.49 23.37
C VAL A 22 -15.21 26.77 24.37
N ILE A 23 -14.52 27.50 25.24
CA ILE A 23 -13.64 26.88 26.26
C ILE A 23 -14.44 26.01 27.23
N ASN A 24 -15.60 26.48 27.65
CA ASN A 24 -16.47 25.72 28.56
C ASN A 24 -17.00 24.44 27.89
N ASP A 25 -17.43 24.52 26.63
CA ASP A 25 -17.92 23.37 25.86
C ASP A 25 -16.83 22.28 25.72
N TYR A 26 -15.61 22.65 25.35
CA TYR A 26 -14.50 21.70 25.26
C TYR A 26 -14.11 21.11 26.62
N LYS A 27 -14.18 21.91 27.69
CA LYS A 27 -13.92 21.44 29.05
C LYS A 27 -14.97 20.42 29.49
N GLU A 28 -16.25 20.68 29.22
CA GLU A 28 -17.34 19.76 29.52
C GLU A 28 -17.17 18.45 28.76
N VAL A 29 -16.89 18.51 27.45
CA VAL A 29 -16.58 17.32 26.64
C VAL A 29 -15.38 16.55 27.18
N ALA A 30 -14.32 17.22 27.65
CA ALA A 30 -13.15 16.55 28.23
C ALA A 30 -13.49 15.82 29.54
N VAL A 31 -14.23 16.47 30.44
CA VAL A 31 -14.70 15.87 31.70
C VAL A 31 -15.60 14.67 31.43
N ASP A 32 -16.55 14.81 30.51
CA ASP A 32 -17.44 13.73 30.10
C ASP A 32 -16.70 12.57 29.44
N THR A 33 -15.68 12.86 28.63
CA THR A 33 -14.83 11.83 28.02
C THR A 33 -14.10 11.02 29.09
N VAL A 34 -13.51 11.67 30.10
CA VAL A 34 -12.84 10.99 31.22
C VAL A 34 -13.83 10.16 32.03
N ASN A 35 -15.02 10.69 32.31
CA ASN A 35 -16.09 9.95 32.99
C ASN A 35 -16.56 8.74 32.16
N ASN A 36 -16.65 8.87 30.84
CA ASN A 36 -17.04 7.80 29.94
C ASN A 36 -15.98 6.68 29.88
N ILE A 37 -14.69 7.04 29.88
CA ILE A 37 -13.58 6.08 29.98
C ILE A 37 -13.67 5.30 31.30
N ARG A 38 -13.90 6.00 32.41
CA ARG A 38 -14.00 5.39 33.74
C ARG A 38 -15.21 4.47 33.89
N THR A 39 -16.36 4.88 33.34
CA THR A 39 -17.61 4.10 33.45
C THR A 39 -17.66 2.92 32.48
N LYS A 40 -17.01 3.00 31.31
CA LYS A 40 -17.06 1.98 30.25
C LYS A 40 -15.66 1.73 29.64
N PRO A 41 -14.71 1.16 30.40
CA PRO A 41 -13.33 0.98 29.93
C PRO A 41 -13.23 0.09 28.69
N ALA A 42 -14.11 -0.92 28.56
CA ALA A 42 -14.15 -1.80 27.39
C ALA A 42 -14.51 -1.05 26.08
N LYS A 43 -15.38 -0.03 26.16
CA LYS A 43 -15.70 0.80 24.98
C LYS A 43 -14.54 1.73 24.65
N ALA A 44 -13.94 2.37 25.66
CA ALA A 44 -12.78 3.22 25.48
C ALA A 44 -11.60 2.47 24.86
N SER A 45 -11.30 1.26 25.34
CA SER A 45 -10.24 0.42 24.79
C SER A 45 -10.41 0.16 23.30
N LYS A 46 -11.62 -0.17 22.83
CA LYS A 46 -11.88 -0.36 21.38
C LYS A 46 -11.54 0.88 20.56
N TYR A 47 -11.93 2.07 21.03
CA TYR A 47 -11.61 3.32 20.35
C TYR A 47 -10.11 3.62 20.35
N PHE A 48 -9.44 3.48 21.50
CA PHE A 48 -7.99 3.70 21.59
C PHE A 48 -7.20 2.71 20.75
N THR A 49 -7.61 1.44 20.70
CA THR A 49 -6.99 0.44 19.82
C THR A 49 -7.19 0.82 18.35
N GLY A 50 -8.39 1.24 17.94
CA GLY A 50 -8.63 1.69 16.57
C GLY A 50 -7.77 2.90 16.17
N ILE A 51 -7.70 3.92 17.03
CA ILE A 51 -6.86 5.10 16.81
C ILE A 51 -5.38 4.72 16.80
N GLY A 52 -4.94 3.89 17.75
CA GLY A 52 -3.55 3.43 17.82
C GLY A 52 -3.14 2.63 16.58
N LEU A 53 -3.99 1.74 16.09
CA LEU A 53 -3.77 1.00 14.85
C LEU A 53 -3.73 1.94 13.63
N ALA A 54 -4.62 2.93 13.55
CA ALA A 54 -4.60 3.89 12.46
C ALA A 54 -3.32 4.73 12.46
N VAL A 55 -2.90 5.23 13.62
CA VAL A 55 -1.64 5.99 13.77
C VAL A 55 -0.44 5.12 13.43
N ALA A 56 -0.40 3.88 13.93
CA ALA A 56 0.66 2.93 13.60
C ALA A 56 0.70 2.63 12.10
N ALA A 57 -0.45 2.44 11.45
CA ALA A 57 -0.52 2.15 10.02
C ALA A 57 -0.08 3.35 9.16
N ILE A 58 -0.40 4.58 9.57
CA ILE A 58 0.11 5.81 8.92
C ILE A 58 1.63 5.90 9.08
N TRP A 59 2.15 5.58 10.27
CA TRP A 59 3.59 5.67 10.54
C TRP A 59 4.40 4.59 9.82
N LEU A 60 3.85 3.39 9.72
CA LEU A 60 4.41 2.25 9.01
C LEU A 60 4.11 2.29 7.49
N ASN A 61 3.51 3.36 6.96
CA ASN A 61 3.14 3.38 5.56
C ASN A 61 4.39 3.40 4.64
N PRO A 62 4.61 2.37 3.78
CA PRO A 62 5.82 2.28 2.98
C PRO A 62 5.84 3.35 1.88
N LYS A 63 7.04 3.89 1.62
CA LYS A 63 7.29 4.91 0.60
C LYS A 63 7.79 4.30 -0.70
N GLU A 64 7.83 5.12 -1.75
CA GLU A 64 8.41 4.74 -3.05
C GLU A 64 9.88 4.28 -2.93
N VAL A 65 10.67 4.96 -2.10
CA VAL A 65 12.08 4.61 -1.89
C VAL A 65 12.21 3.22 -1.28
N ASP A 66 11.35 2.87 -0.32
CA ASP A 66 11.36 1.55 0.30
C ASP A 66 11.03 0.43 -0.71
N PHE A 67 10.17 0.73 -1.70
CA PHE A 67 9.90 -0.19 -2.81
C PHE A 67 11.13 -0.37 -3.70
N GLN A 68 11.78 0.75 -4.07
CA GLN A 68 12.96 0.72 -4.93
C GLN A 68 14.12 -0.05 -4.28
N GLU A 69 14.38 0.22 -3.00
CA GLU A 69 15.41 -0.49 -2.23
C GLU A 69 15.12 -1.99 -2.20
N ARG A 70 13.90 -2.38 -1.85
CA ARG A 70 13.49 -3.79 -1.82
C ARG A 70 13.57 -4.45 -3.21
N HIS A 71 13.23 -3.72 -4.26
CA HIS A 71 13.34 -4.21 -5.63
C HIS A 71 14.79 -4.44 -6.04
N LEU A 72 15.68 -3.50 -5.72
CA LEU A 72 17.13 -3.62 -5.98
C LEU A 72 17.75 -4.77 -5.20
N GLU A 73 17.41 -4.93 -3.92
CA GLU A 73 17.85 -6.07 -3.10
C GLU A 73 17.43 -7.41 -3.73
N ALA A 74 16.15 -7.53 -4.08
CA ALA A 74 15.60 -8.72 -4.72
C ALA A 74 16.29 -9.02 -6.06
N ASN A 75 16.52 -8.00 -6.90
CA ASN A 75 17.21 -8.16 -8.17
C ASN A 75 18.65 -8.65 -7.96
N ASN A 76 19.38 -8.05 -7.01
CA ASN A 76 20.75 -8.48 -6.66
C ASN A 76 20.79 -9.95 -6.24
N ILE A 77 19.86 -10.39 -5.39
CA ILE A 77 19.79 -11.78 -4.93
C ILE A 77 19.43 -12.71 -6.10
N MET A 78 18.47 -12.33 -6.95
CA MET A 78 18.06 -13.14 -8.11
C MET A 78 19.17 -13.31 -9.14
N VAL A 79 20.05 -12.32 -9.33
CA VAL A 79 21.20 -12.42 -10.24
C VAL A 79 22.20 -13.48 -9.78
N LEU A 80 22.28 -13.76 -8.48
CA LEU A 80 23.14 -14.83 -7.93
C LEU A 80 22.59 -16.23 -8.18
N VAL A 81 21.28 -16.35 -8.45
CA VAL A 81 20.62 -17.64 -8.69
C VAL A 81 20.76 -18.04 -10.17
N SER A 82 21.20 -19.27 -10.40
CA SER A 82 21.34 -19.80 -11.76
C SER A 82 19.97 -19.95 -12.46
N LYS A 83 19.93 -19.74 -13.77
CA LYS A 83 18.69 -19.82 -14.57
C LYS A 83 17.85 -21.10 -14.41
N PRO A 84 18.41 -22.33 -14.34
CA PRO A 84 17.58 -23.54 -14.32
C PRO A 84 16.77 -23.73 -13.02
N ILE A 85 17.27 -23.21 -11.90
CA ILE A 85 16.65 -23.38 -10.57
C ILE A 85 15.75 -22.19 -10.19
N LYS A 86 15.72 -21.13 -11.00
CA LYS A 86 14.98 -19.90 -10.72
C LYS A 86 13.48 -20.04 -11.04
N ASN A 87 12.64 -19.45 -10.19
CA ASN A 87 11.21 -19.39 -10.43
C ASN A 87 10.88 -18.43 -11.60
N PRO A 88 10.23 -18.91 -12.68
CA PRO A 88 9.91 -18.08 -13.84
C PRO A 88 8.86 -17.00 -13.54
N VAL A 89 8.04 -17.15 -12.49
CA VAL A 89 7.06 -16.14 -12.08
C VAL A 89 7.76 -14.93 -11.46
N SER A 90 8.69 -15.18 -10.54
CA SER A 90 9.49 -14.14 -9.88
C SER A 90 10.41 -13.43 -10.89
N GLU A 91 11.06 -14.18 -11.80
CA GLU A 91 11.87 -13.61 -12.88
C GLU A 91 11.06 -12.67 -13.76
N LYS A 92 9.92 -13.13 -14.30
CA LYS A 92 9.04 -12.29 -15.13
C LYS A 92 8.55 -11.05 -14.38
N HIS A 93 8.30 -11.17 -13.09
CA HIS A 93 7.85 -10.04 -12.29
C HIS A 93 8.95 -8.97 -12.15
N VAL A 94 10.17 -9.37 -11.79
CA VAL A 94 11.31 -8.45 -11.66
C VAL A 94 11.64 -7.82 -13.01
N ASP A 95 11.65 -8.59 -14.10
CA ASP A 95 11.86 -8.07 -15.45
C ASP A 95 10.76 -7.10 -15.86
N HIS A 96 9.50 -7.37 -15.50
CA HIS A 96 8.40 -6.46 -15.75
C HIS A 96 8.58 -5.13 -15.01
N ILE A 97 8.93 -5.16 -13.73
CA ILE A 97 9.17 -3.94 -12.95
C ILE A 97 10.37 -3.16 -13.51
N ASN A 98 11.46 -3.84 -13.90
CA ASN A 98 12.61 -3.23 -14.57
C ASN A 98 12.22 -2.51 -15.88
N SER A 99 11.32 -3.12 -16.67
CA SER A 99 10.80 -2.49 -17.89
C SER A 99 10.01 -1.21 -17.58
N LEU A 100 9.17 -1.23 -16.53
CA LEU A 100 8.38 -0.07 -16.12
C LEU A 100 9.26 1.09 -15.60
N TYR A 101 10.36 0.78 -14.91
CA TYR A 101 11.34 1.77 -14.49
C TYR A 101 12.13 2.35 -15.66
N SER A 102 12.57 1.50 -16.59
CA SER A 102 13.30 1.92 -17.78
C SER A 102 12.46 2.87 -18.65
N ASP A 103 11.15 2.62 -18.70
CA ASP A 103 10.20 3.45 -19.44
C ASP A 103 9.66 4.65 -18.64
N ASP A 104 10.06 4.86 -17.39
CA ASP A 104 9.48 5.89 -16.48
C ASP A 104 7.93 5.89 -16.47
N ARG A 105 7.34 4.69 -16.46
CA ARG A 105 5.87 4.51 -16.45
C ARG A 105 5.31 4.13 -15.09
N ILE A 106 6.17 3.94 -14.09
CA ILE A 106 5.75 3.59 -12.73
C ILE A 106 5.45 4.85 -11.91
N ARG A 107 4.39 4.81 -11.11
CA ARG A 107 3.90 5.93 -10.32
C ARG A 107 3.53 5.49 -8.92
N TYR A 108 3.92 6.30 -7.95
CA TYR A 108 3.59 6.12 -6.54
C TYR A 108 2.46 7.05 -6.10
N THR A 109 1.55 6.55 -5.28
CA THR A 109 0.50 7.36 -4.65
C THR A 109 0.23 6.86 -3.23
N SER A 110 0.38 7.74 -2.24
CA SER A 110 0.02 7.43 -0.84
C SER A 110 -1.38 7.90 -0.50
N CYS A 111 -2.12 7.06 0.24
CA CYS A 111 -3.46 7.30 0.74
C CYS A 111 -3.51 6.93 2.24
N LEU A 112 -3.22 7.92 3.10
CA LEU A 112 -3.30 7.83 4.56
C LEU A 112 -2.44 6.71 5.17
N PHE A 113 -2.95 5.47 5.15
CA PHE A 113 -2.29 4.25 5.67
C PHE A 113 -2.02 3.19 4.59
N LEU A 114 -2.39 3.44 3.34
CA LEU A 114 -2.11 2.59 2.18
C LEU A 114 -1.22 3.34 1.20
N SER A 115 -0.33 2.62 0.56
CA SER A 115 0.46 3.10 -0.57
C SER A 115 0.14 2.27 -1.79
N PHE A 116 0.08 2.91 -2.96
CA PHE A 116 -0.19 2.24 -4.22
C PHE A 116 0.95 2.50 -5.19
N MET A 117 1.40 1.42 -5.83
CA MET A 117 2.25 1.49 -7.00
C MET A 117 1.41 1.13 -8.22
N TRP A 118 1.39 2.00 -9.22
CA TRP A 118 0.56 1.81 -10.41
C TRP A 118 1.32 2.20 -11.67
N LYS A 119 0.92 1.62 -12.80
CA LYS A 119 1.51 1.94 -14.11
C LYS A 119 0.68 3.00 -14.86
N ASP A 120 1.39 3.96 -15.42
CA ASP A 120 0.85 4.91 -16.38
C ASP A 120 1.10 4.43 -17.82
N ASN A 121 0.32 4.94 -18.77
CA ASN A 121 0.47 4.57 -20.18
C ASN A 121 1.71 5.22 -20.81
N PHE A 122 2.11 6.39 -20.31
CA PHE A 122 3.18 7.19 -20.88
C PHE A 122 4.18 7.69 -19.82
N CYS A 123 5.39 8.03 -20.28
CA CYS A 123 6.47 8.60 -19.47
C CYS A 123 6.08 9.98 -18.90
N ARG A 124 6.77 10.47 -17.87
CA ARG A 124 6.37 11.75 -17.23
C ARG A 124 6.55 12.95 -18.15
N GLU A 125 7.54 12.88 -19.03
CA GLU A 125 7.98 13.99 -19.89
C GLU A 125 7.40 13.94 -21.32
N VAL A 126 6.40 13.08 -21.57
CA VAL A 126 5.88 12.89 -22.93
C VAL A 126 4.94 14.03 -23.37
N GLY A 127 5.34 14.72 -24.44
CA GLY A 127 4.58 15.84 -25.02
C GLY A 127 3.53 15.44 -26.06
N LEU A 128 3.12 14.17 -26.15
CA LEU A 128 2.18 13.70 -27.17
C LEU A 128 0.75 14.21 -26.90
N TYR A 129 -0.02 14.43 -27.96
CA TYR A 129 -1.43 14.83 -27.82
C TYR A 129 -2.24 13.82 -27.00
N GLU A 130 -1.97 12.53 -27.17
CA GLU A 130 -2.64 11.45 -26.46
C GLU A 130 -2.43 11.48 -24.94
N SER A 131 -1.27 11.97 -24.45
CA SER A 131 -1.00 12.10 -23.02
C SER A 131 -1.66 13.33 -22.40
N GLN A 132 -1.87 14.39 -23.19
CA GLN A 132 -2.45 15.65 -22.73
C GLN A 132 -3.98 15.65 -22.77
N CYS A 133 -4.59 14.88 -23.67
CA CYS A 133 -6.03 14.87 -23.87
C CYS A 133 -6.78 14.24 -22.68
N SER A 134 -7.67 15.02 -22.03
CA SER A 134 -8.45 14.58 -20.87
C SER A 134 -9.41 13.41 -21.18
N TYR A 135 -9.90 13.30 -22.41
CA TYR A 135 -10.85 12.25 -22.82
C TYR A 135 -10.19 10.90 -23.05
N LEU A 136 -8.89 10.89 -23.35
CA LEU A 136 -8.07 9.67 -23.47
C LEU A 136 -7.54 9.20 -22.11
N LYS A 137 -7.71 10.02 -21.05
CA LYS A 137 -7.30 9.63 -19.72
C LYS A 137 -8.14 8.43 -19.26
N PRO A 138 -7.48 7.42 -18.71
CA PRO A 138 -8.14 6.18 -18.36
C PRO A 138 -9.12 6.40 -17.19
N SER A 139 -10.31 5.80 -17.32
CA SER A 139 -11.37 5.90 -16.33
C SER A 139 -10.91 5.48 -14.94
N LEU A 140 -11.36 6.20 -13.91
CA LEU A 140 -11.14 5.84 -12.50
C LEU A 140 -11.67 4.44 -12.17
N ARG A 141 -12.71 3.96 -12.87
CA ARG A 141 -13.25 2.60 -12.67
C ARG A 141 -12.27 1.50 -13.09
N LYS A 142 -11.41 1.77 -14.07
CA LYS A 142 -10.38 0.84 -14.56
C LYS A 142 -9.01 1.13 -13.93
N PHE A 143 -8.99 1.79 -12.78
CA PHE A 143 -7.74 2.04 -12.06
C PHE A 143 -7.19 0.77 -11.42
N TYR A 144 -8.06 -0.13 -10.94
CA TYR A 144 -7.67 -1.39 -10.31
C TYR A 144 -6.81 -2.29 -11.20
N ASP A 145 -7.08 -2.33 -12.51
CA ASP A 145 -6.32 -3.14 -13.48
C ASP A 145 -4.87 -2.64 -13.69
N ARG A 146 -4.55 -1.44 -13.20
CA ARG A 146 -3.26 -0.77 -13.37
C ARG A 146 -2.44 -0.72 -12.09
N ILE A 147 -2.97 -1.29 -11.01
CA ILE A 147 -2.25 -1.43 -9.74
C ILE A 147 -1.22 -2.54 -9.93
N GLU A 148 0.05 -2.20 -9.74
CA GLU A 148 1.16 -3.14 -9.76
C GLU A 148 1.43 -3.70 -8.36
N ASP A 149 1.35 -2.84 -7.34
CA ASP A 149 1.52 -3.25 -5.94
C ASP A 149 0.75 -2.38 -4.94
N ILE A 150 0.47 -2.96 -3.77
CA ILE A 150 -0.21 -2.36 -2.63
C ILE A 150 0.74 -2.44 -1.42
N GLY A 151 1.12 -1.26 -0.94
CA GLY A 151 1.87 -1.05 0.28
C GLY A 151 0.94 -0.93 1.48
N PHE A 152 1.14 -1.77 2.48
CA PHE A 152 0.44 -1.70 3.76
C PHE A 152 1.31 -2.27 4.88
N TRP A 153 1.31 -1.62 6.04
CA TRP A 153 2.01 -2.08 7.24
C TRP A 153 3.53 -2.30 7.03
N GLY A 154 4.19 -1.36 6.35
CA GLY A 154 5.63 -1.36 6.12
C GLY A 154 6.09 -2.35 5.07
N LYS A 155 5.16 -2.98 4.34
CA LYS A 155 5.47 -4.00 3.34
C LYS A 155 4.70 -3.79 2.05
N TRP A 156 5.30 -4.29 0.98
CA TRP A 156 4.73 -4.35 -0.37
C TRP A 156 4.25 -5.77 -0.62
N TRP A 157 2.93 -5.97 -0.58
CA TRP A 157 2.33 -7.29 -0.43
C TRP A 157 2.44 -8.14 -1.68
N ILE A 158 2.17 -7.56 -2.86
CA ILE A 158 2.22 -8.31 -4.12
C ILE A 158 3.67 -8.66 -4.45
N TYR A 159 4.61 -7.74 -4.20
CA TYR A 159 6.03 -8.02 -4.38
C TYR A 159 6.53 -9.12 -3.46
N GLU A 160 6.19 -9.08 -2.17
CA GLU A 160 6.61 -10.10 -1.19
C GLU A 160 6.05 -11.48 -1.53
N GLU A 161 4.80 -11.56 -2.00
CA GLU A 161 4.19 -12.81 -2.43
C GLU A 161 4.87 -13.37 -3.69
N LYS A 162 5.13 -12.53 -4.70
CA LYS A 162 5.78 -12.98 -5.96
C LYS A 162 7.25 -13.32 -5.81
N MET A 163 7.92 -12.74 -4.82
CA MET A 163 9.32 -13.05 -4.49
C MET A 163 9.46 -14.21 -3.50
N LYS A 164 8.35 -14.77 -3.02
CA LYS A 164 8.39 -15.99 -2.21
C LYS A 164 8.86 -17.17 -3.06
N ASP A 165 9.80 -17.96 -2.53
CA ASP A 165 10.33 -19.17 -3.19
C ASP A 165 10.87 -18.88 -4.62
N PHE A 166 11.59 -17.75 -4.77
CA PHE A 166 12.17 -17.33 -6.05
C PHE A 166 13.29 -18.26 -6.55
N ASP A 167 13.86 -19.08 -5.65
CA ASP A 167 14.91 -20.07 -5.87
C ASP A 167 14.37 -21.50 -6.07
N VAL A 168 13.04 -21.67 -6.15
CA VAL A 168 12.41 -22.96 -6.41
C VAL A 168 11.77 -22.95 -7.80
N SER A 169 12.34 -23.75 -8.70
CA SER A 169 11.79 -23.92 -10.04
C SER A 169 10.70 -25.02 -10.04
N PRO A 170 9.45 -24.73 -10.45
CA PRO A 170 8.42 -25.75 -10.56
C PRO A 170 8.73 -26.81 -11.63
N ALA A 171 9.64 -26.52 -12.57
CA ALA A 171 10.06 -27.47 -13.59
C ALA A 171 10.78 -28.69 -12.99
N GLU A 172 11.57 -28.49 -11.92
CA GLU A 172 12.33 -29.55 -11.25
C GLU A 172 11.46 -30.66 -10.66
N TRP A 173 10.21 -30.34 -10.32
CA TRP A 173 9.30 -31.24 -9.61
C TRP A 173 8.23 -31.85 -10.52
N SER A 174 8.19 -31.45 -11.79
CA SER A 174 7.22 -31.95 -12.77
C SER A 174 7.45 -33.44 -13.08
N ASP A 175 8.71 -33.88 -13.13
CA ASP A 175 9.10 -35.27 -13.43
C ASP A 175 8.92 -36.23 -12.23
N THR A 176 8.84 -35.73 -11.00
CA THR A 176 8.67 -36.59 -9.82
C THR A 176 7.25 -37.13 -9.70
N SER A 177 6.27 -36.46 -10.32
CA SER A 177 4.87 -36.92 -10.36
C SER A 177 4.67 -38.20 -11.18
N VAL A 178 5.51 -38.43 -12.21
CA VAL A 178 5.49 -39.67 -13.00
C VAL A 178 6.21 -40.84 -12.31
N LEU A 179 7.15 -40.56 -11.39
CA LEU A 179 7.78 -41.60 -10.56
C LEU A 179 6.85 -42.18 -9.49
N ASN A 180 5.83 -41.43 -9.05
CA ASN A 180 4.81 -41.93 -8.11
C ASN A 180 3.67 -42.72 -8.80
N LEU A 181 3.52 -42.62 -10.13
CA LEU A 181 2.62 -43.47 -10.92
C LEU A 181 3.33 -44.72 -11.47
N GLY A 182 4.66 -44.72 -11.44
CA GLY A 182 5.49 -45.89 -11.71
C GLY A 182 5.91 -46.58 -10.42
N VAL A 183 5.00 -47.37 -9.82
CA VAL A 183 5.45 -48.57 -9.09
C VAL A 183 6.14 -49.47 -10.11
N VAL A 184 7.41 -49.19 -10.39
CA VAL A 184 8.29 -50.06 -11.15
C VAL A 184 8.52 -51.27 -10.25
N ASN A 185 7.74 -52.32 -10.50
CA ASN A 185 8.04 -53.65 -10.00
C ASN A 185 9.47 -54.02 -10.44
N PRO A 186 10.40 -54.38 -9.54
CA PRO A 186 11.79 -54.68 -9.88
C PRO A 186 11.96 -56.00 -10.67
N ARG A 187 10.88 -56.59 -11.20
CA ARG A 187 10.95 -57.78 -12.05
C ARG A 187 10.36 -57.47 -13.42
N GLY A 188 11.26 -57.22 -14.36
CA GLY A 188 10.94 -57.03 -15.77
C GLY A 188 10.17 -58.23 -16.31
N PHE A 189 8.92 -58.00 -16.70
CA PHE A 189 8.22 -58.82 -17.66
C PHE A 189 7.17 -57.95 -18.36
N THR A 190 7.47 -57.57 -19.60
CA THR A 190 6.49 -57.01 -20.53
C THR A 190 5.72 -58.17 -21.16
N ILE A 191 4.39 -58.08 -21.15
CA ILE A 191 3.56 -58.89 -22.05
C ILE A 191 2.80 -57.91 -22.94
N SER A 192 2.86 -58.21 -24.23
CA SER A 192 2.22 -57.60 -25.41
C SER A 192 0.77 -57.15 -25.20
#